data_AF-A0A538HHE8-F1
#
_entry.id   AF-A0A538HHE8-F1
#
_cell.length_a   1.000
_cell.length_b   1.000
_cell.length_c   1.000
_cell.angle_alpha   90.00
_cell.angle_beta   90.00
_cell.angle_gamma   90.00
#
_symmetry.space_group_name_H-M   'P 1'
#
loop_
_entity.id
_entity.type
_entity.pdbx_description
1 polymer ?
#
loop_
_entity_poly.entity_id
_entity_poly.type
_entity_poly.pdbx_seq_one_letter_code
_entity_poly.pdbx_strand_id
1 'polypeptide(L)'
;MRTGLRHLHRPGLPEVAIGYSRGGEIVIDYAAVARGAGPAPREVLSVFPGTVDPVDPPLDLRSISRRTRLTILVGDRDTVVDGAGARQMLARLAAARFPGDRISLVVVKSRGRFVVTHLAPLEVSPAAKRAFWDRADRIVERARAGG
;
A
#
# COMPACT_ATOMS: atom_id res chain seq x y z
N MET A 1 24.95 -4.52 -3.37
CA MET A 1 24.25 -4.30 -2.09
C MET A 1 23.65 -5.62 -1.63
N ARG A 2 24.00 -6.14 -0.44
CA ARG A 2 23.41 -7.37 0.14
C ARG A 2 22.23 -6.95 1.02
N THR A 3 21.01 -7.37 0.71
CA THR A 3 19.82 -7.03 1.48
C THR A 3 19.62 -7.95 2.69
N GLY A 4 19.11 -7.41 3.80
CA GLY A 4 18.83 -8.17 5.04
C GLY A 4 17.89 -9.36 4.82
N LEU A 5 17.01 -9.29 3.81
CA LEU A 5 16.11 -10.37 3.38
C LEU A 5 16.83 -11.69 3.07
N ARG A 6 18.08 -11.65 2.55
CA ARG A 6 18.85 -12.87 2.28
C ARG A 6 19.31 -13.61 3.54
N HIS A 7 19.28 -12.95 4.69
CA HIS A 7 19.64 -13.55 5.99
C HIS A 7 18.43 -14.16 6.70
N LEU A 8 17.22 -14.01 6.15
CA LEU A 8 16.07 -14.75 6.64
C LEU A 8 16.26 -16.23 6.26
N HIS A 9 16.35 -17.11 7.25
CA HIS A 9 16.51 -18.56 7.08
C HIS A 9 15.34 -19.28 6.38
N ARG A 10 14.42 -18.52 5.76
CA ARG A 10 13.27 -19.03 4.99
C ARG A 10 13.20 -18.32 3.64
N PRO A 11 14.04 -18.70 2.67
CA PRO A 11 13.90 -18.21 1.31
C PRO A 11 12.53 -18.61 0.76
N GLY A 12 11.81 -17.65 0.15
CA GLY A 12 10.54 -17.91 -0.54
C GLY A 12 9.26 -17.56 0.21
N LEU A 13 9.32 -16.94 1.39
CA LEU A 13 8.12 -16.40 2.02
C LEU A 13 7.52 -15.27 1.16
N PRO A 14 6.18 -15.20 1.02
CA PRO A 14 5.54 -14.11 0.30
C PRO A 14 5.78 -12.80 1.04
N GLU A 15 6.17 -11.78 0.30
CA GLU A 15 6.39 -10.45 0.86
C GLU A 15 5.11 -9.61 0.81
N VAL A 16 4.83 -8.90 1.90
CA VAL A 16 3.74 -7.92 2.02
C VAL A 16 4.34 -6.60 2.44
N ALA A 17 4.01 -5.55 1.71
CA ALA A 17 4.50 -4.20 1.99
C ALA A 17 3.33 -3.30 2.42
N ILE A 18 3.49 -2.57 3.52
CA ILE A 18 2.44 -1.71 4.09
C ILE A 18 3.03 -0.33 4.37
N GLY A 19 2.32 0.73 3.98
CA GLY A 19 2.75 2.11 4.19
C GLY A 19 1.59 3.04 4.51
N TYR A 20 1.85 4.06 5.32
CA TYR A 20 0.89 5.09 5.73
C TYR A 20 1.40 6.50 5.39
N SER A 21 0.51 7.40 4.95
CA SER A 21 0.82 8.79 4.59
C SER A 21 1.90 8.85 3.51
N ARG A 22 3.02 9.54 3.72
CA ARG A 22 4.19 9.47 2.81
C ARG A 22 4.66 8.02 2.59
N GLY A 23 4.65 7.18 3.63
CA GLY A 23 4.96 5.76 3.48
C GLY A 23 3.98 5.03 2.55
N GLY A 24 2.72 5.47 2.44
CA GLY A 24 1.72 4.92 1.53
C GLY A 24 2.03 5.21 0.05
N GLU A 25 2.76 6.29 -0.23
CA GLU A 25 3.29 6.59 -1.55
C GLU A 25 4.55 5.77 -1.83
N ILE A 26 5.54 5.85 -0.93
CA ILE A 26 6.81 5.11 -1.00
C ILE A 26 6.59 3.59 -1.17
N VAL A 27 5.59 3.00 -0.53
CA VAL A 27 5.41 1.53 -0.56
C VAL A 27 5.01 1.00 -1.95
N ILE A 28 4.36 1.82 -2.79
CA ILE A 28 4.04 1.43 -4.16
C ILE A 28 5.27 1.59 -5.06
N ASP A 29 6.02 2.67 -4.85
CA ASP A 29 7.30 2.93 -5.49
C ASP A 29 8.33 1.83 -5.15
N TYR A 30 8.33 1.35 -3.91
CA TYR A 30 9.07 0.17 -3.47
C TYR A 30 8.74 -1.07 -4.32
N ALA A 31 7.46 -1.33 -4.61
CA ALA A 31 7.05 -2.47 -5.42
C ALA A 31 7.62 -2.41 -6.86
N ALA A 32 7.91 -1.21 -7.38
CA ALA A 32 8.54 -1.02 -8.69
C ALA A 32 10.03 -1.40 -8.67
N VAL A 33 10.73 -1.19 -7.56
CA VAL A 33 12.18 -1.48 -7.45
C VAL A 33 12.48 -2.81 -6.75
N ALA A 34 11.49 -3.44 -6.10
CA ALA A 34 11.66 -4.59 -5.23
C ALA A 34 12.46 -5.73 -5.87
N ARG A 35 12.23 -6.05 -7.15
CA ARG A 35 12.95 -7.13 -7.85
C ARG A 35 14.47 -6.93 -7.91
N GLY A 36 14.96 -5.69 -7.83
CA GLY A 36 16.40 -5.40 -7.75
C GLY A 36 17.02 -5.67 -6.37
N ALA A 37 16.20 -5.73 -5.33
CA ALA A 37 16.61 -5.83 -3.92
C ALA A 37 16.19 -7.16 -3.25
N GLY A 38 15.14 -7.82 -3.75
CA GLY A 38 14.50 -8.98 -3.13
C GLY A 38 13.33 -9.52 -3.97
N PRO A 39 12.45 -10.35 -3.37
CA PRO A 39 11.23 -10.76 -4.04
C PRO A 39 10.30 -9.56 -4.25
N ALA A 40 9.47 -9.60 -5.29
CA ALA A 40 8.42 -8.60 -5.45
C ALA A 40 7.32 -8.82 -4.40
N PRO A 41 6.76 -7.76 -3.78
CA PRO A 41 5.65 -7.91 -2.86
C PRO A 41 4.44 -8.51 -3.57
N ARG A 42 3.82 -9.49 -2.94
CA ARG A 42 2.60 -10.13 -3.43
C ARG A 42 1.38 -9.25 -3.19
N GLU A 43 1.37 -8.56 -2.06
CA GLU A 43 0.33 -7.62 -1.68
C GLU A 43 0.98 -6.32 -1.19
N VAL A 44 0.36 -5.19 -1.54
CA VAL A 44 0.73 -3.87 -1.06
C VAL A 44 -0.50 -3.22 -0.45
N LEU A 45 -0.36 -2.69 0.77
CA LEU A 45 -1.37 -1.86 1.42
C LEU A 45 -0.84 -0.42 1.53
N SER A 46 -1.46 0.48 0.78
CA SER A 46 -1.20 1.92 0.83
C SER A 46 -2.33 2.61 1.59
N VAL A 47 -2.03 3.18 2.75
CA VAL A 47 -3.01 3.84 3.63
C VAL A 47 -2.82 5.35 3.55
N PHE A 48 -3.83 6.05 3.03
CA PHE A 48 -3.87 7.51 2.94
C PHE A 48 -2.61 8.08 2.27
N PRO A 49 -2.25 7.60 1.05
CA PRO A 49 -1.00 7.99 0.42
C PRO A 49 -0.91 9.51 0.23
N GLY A 50 0.26 10.06 0.53
CA GLY A 50 0.66 11.40 0.10
C GLY A 50 0.87 11.45 -1.41
N THR A 51 1.06 12.65 -1.95
CA THR A 51 1.55 12.82 -3.32
C THR A 51 3.04 12.57 -3.38
N VAL A 52 3.51 12.08 -4.54
CA VAL A 52 4.94 12.00 -4.87
C VAL A 52 5.53 13.39 -4.78
N ASP A 53 6.67 13.50 -4.09
CA ASP A 53 7.42 14.75 -4.05
C ASP A 53 7.95 15.05 -5.46
N PRO A 54 7.72 16.24 -6.04
CA PRO A 54 8.24 16.59 -7.36
C PRO A 54 9.76 16.45 -7.50
N VAL A 55 10.51 16.46 -6.39
CA VAL A 55 11.97 16.26 -6.39
C VAL A 55 12.37 14.79 -6.50
N ASP A 56 11.46 13.85 -6.20
CA ASP A 56 11.73 12.43 -6.31
C ASP A 56 11.66 12.01 -7.80
N PRO A 57 12.70 11.35 -8.34
CA PRO A 57 12.69 10.94 -9.73
C PRO A 57 11.56 9.94 -9.98
N PRO A 58 10.78 10.11 -11.08
CA PRO A 58 9.64 9.24 -11.32
C PRO A 58 10.11 7.80 -11.55
N LEU A 59 9.68 6.90 -10.68
CA LEU A 59 9.92 5.46 -10.87
C LEU A 59 9.04 4.90 -11.98
N ASP A 60 9.61 3.97 -12.75
CA ASP A 60 8.90 3.25 -13.79
C ASP A 60 7.99 2.18 -13.19
N LEU A 61 6.71 2.50 -13.02
CA LEU A 61 5.75 1.56 -12.46
C LEU A 61 5.44 0.34 -13.36
N ARG A 62 5.95 0.30 -14.61
CA ARG A 62 5.85 -0.90 -15.48
C ARG A 62 6.65 -2.08 -14.93
N SER A 63 7.60 -1.84 -14.03
CA SER A 63 8.39 -2.89 -13.38
C SER A 63 7.65 -3.57 -12.22
N ILE A 64 6.54 -3.01 -11.74
CA ILE A 64 5.71 -3.67 -10.72
C ILE A 64 5.21 -4.99 -11.30
N SER A 65 5.39 -6.07 -10.55
CA SER A 65 4.90 -7.38 -10.94
C SER A 65 3.39 -7.34 -11.19
N ARG A 66 2.95 -7.82 -12.37
CA ARG A 66 1.52 -7.92 -12.72
C ARG A 66 0.73 -8.88 -11.81
N ARG A 67 1.41 -9.64 -10.94
CA ARG A 67 0.79 -10.52 -9.93
C ARG A 67 0.56 -9.81 -8.61
N THR A 68 1.25 -8.71 -8.34
CA THR A 68 1.10 -7.90 -7.12
C THR A 68 -0.33 -7.38 -7.05
N ARG A 69 -0.95 -7.46 -5.88
CA ARG A 69 -2.25 -6.86 -5.58
C ARG A 69 -2.04 -5.58 -4.79
N LEU A 70 -2.68 -4.50 -5.21
CA LEU A 70 -2.60 -3.19 -4.58
C LEU A 70 -3.93 -2.89 -3.88
N THR A 71 -3.89 -2.62 -2.58
CA THR A 71 -5.03 -2.07 -1.84
C THR A 71 -4.68 -0.64 -1.42
N ILE A 72 -5.47 0.32 -1.88
CA ILE A 72 -5.30 1.75 -1.57
C ILE A 72 -6.49 2.17 -0.70
N LEU A 73 -6.21 2.66 0.51
CA LEU A 73 -7.23 3.21 1.41
C LEU A 73 -7.21 4.73 1.32
N VAL A 74 -8.40 5.32 1.28
CA VAL A 74 -8.63 6.77 1.46
C VAL A 74 -9.67 6.98 2.56
N GLY A 75 -9.51 8.03 3.36
CA GLY A 75 -10.42 8.36 4.46
C GLY A 75 -11.52 9.30 4.00
N ASP A 76 -12.75 9.10 4.47
CA ASP A 76 -13.87 10.01 4.14
C ASP A 76 -13.81 11.37 4.85
N ARG A 77 -12.96 11.49 5.88
CA ARG A 77 -12.71 12.73 6.63
C ARG A 77 -11.22 13.06 6.72
N ASP A 78 -10.40 12.47 5.86
CA ASP A 78 -8.99 12.81 5.75
C ASP A 78 -8.83 14.06 4.88
N THR A 79 -8.67 15.22 5.52
CA THR A 79 -8.44 16.49 4.83
C THR A 79 -6.96 16.84 4.66
N VAL A 80 -6.03 16.00 5.12
CA VAL A 80 -4.59 16.27 5.03
C VAL A 80 -4.10 15.94 3.63
N VAL A 81 -4.40 14.73 3.15
CA VAL A 81 -4.07 14.33 1.77
C VAL A 81 -5.30 14.38 0.87
N ASP A 82 -6.52 14.35 1.41
CA ASP A 82 -7.79 14.48 0.67
C ASP A 82 -7.88 13.60 -0.59
N GLY A 83 -7.28 12.41 -0.50
CA GLY A 83 -7.16 11.45 -1.61
C GLY A 83 -6.30 11.91 -2.79
N ALA A 84 -5.59 13.02 -2.72
CA ALA A 84 -4.75 13.55 -3.79
C ALA A 84 -3.65 12.56 -4.20
N GLY A 85 -2.95 11.97 -3.22
CA GLY A 85 -1.95 10.93 -3.48
C GLY A 85 -2.54 9.68 -4.13
N ALA A 86 -3.74 9.26 -3.71
CA ALA A 86 -4.43 8.13 -4.32
C ALA A 86 -4.79 8.41 -5.78
N ARG A 87 -5.33 9.60 -6.09
CA ARG A 87 -5.63 10.02 -7.47
C ARG A 87 -4.39 10.06 -8.34
N GLN A 88 -3.31 10.69 -7.86
CA GLN A 88 -2.04 10.77 -8.57
C GLN A 88 -1.48 9.37 -8.84
N MET A 89 -1.49 8.48 -7.83
CA MET A 89 -0.98 7.13 -7.96
C MET A 89 -1.79 6.29 -8.96
N LEU A 90 -3.12 6.39 -8.93
CA LEU A 90 -3.99 5.72 -9.90
C LEU A 90 -3.72 6.19 -11.32
N ALA A 91 -3.49 7.49 -11.53
CA ALA A 91 -3.10 8.03 -12.82
C ALA A 91 -1.75 7.47 -13.30
N ARG A 92 -0.74 7.41 -12.42
CA ARG A 92 0.58 6.80 -12.74
C ARG A 92 0.46 5.31 -13.08
N LEU A 93 -0.31 4.55 -12.30
CA LEU A 93 -0.55 3.11 -12.55
C LEU A 93 -1.30 2.86 -13.87
N ALA A 94 -2.28 3.71 -14.19
CA ALA A 94 -2.99 3.67 -15.47
C ALA A 94 -2.05 3.97 -16.65
N ALA A 95 -1.21 5.01 -16.53
CA ALA A 95 -0.20 5.34 -17.54
C ALA A 95 0.80 4.19 -17.75
N ALA A 96 1.17 3.48 -16.68
CA ALA A 96 2.02 2.29 -16.73
C ALA A 96 1.29 1.02 -17.21
N ARG A 97 -0.01 1.08 -17.54
CA ARG A 97 -0.85 -0.06 -17.96
C ARG A 97 -0.85 -1.20 -16.94
N PHE A 98 -0.82 -0.85 -15.65
CA PHE A 98 -0.96 -1.83 -14.58
C PHE A 98 -2.37 -2.46 -14.61
N PRO A 99 -2.54 -3.76 -14.33
CA PRO A 99 -3.85 -4.40 -14.40
C PRO A 99 -4.83 -3.81 -13.37
N GLY A 100 -5.92 -3.21 -13.85
CA GLY A 100 -6.92 -2.58 -12.97
C GLY A 100 -7.62 -3.57 -12.02
N ASP A 101 -7.78 -4.83 -12.43
CA ASP A 101 -8.31 -5.93 -11.61
C ASP A 101 -7.41 -6.32 -10.43
N ARG A 102 -6.17 -5.79 -10.41
CA ARG A 102 -5.21 -5.94 -9.31
C ARG A 102 -5.21 -4.75 -8.36
N ILE A 103 -6.02 -3.73 -8.61
CA ILE A 103 -6.14 -2.55 -7.75
C ILE A 103 -7.49 -2.56 -7.02
N SER A 104 -7.45 -2.44 -5.70
CA SER A 104 -8.62 -2.21 -4.86
C SER A 104 -8.51 -0.83 -4.22
N LEU A 105 -9.33 0.11 -4.68
CA LEU A 105 -9.50 1.41 -4.02
C LEU A 105 -10.65 1.31 -3.01
N VAL A 106 -10.40 1.71 -1.77
CA VAL A 106 -11.35 1.56 -0.67
C VAL A 106 -11.49 2.88 0.07
N VAL A 107 -12.71 3.39 0.14
CA VAL A 107 -13.03 4.53 1.01
C VAL A 107 -13.39 3.99 2.40
N VAL A 108 -12.56 4.30 3.38
CA VAL A 108 -12.81 3.99 4.79
C VAL A 108 -13.73 5.08 5.34
N LYS A 109 -14.95 4.69 5.72
CA LYS A 109 -16.00 5.61 6.14
C LYS A 109 -16.10 5.73 7.66
N SER A 110 -16.31 6.95 8.13
CA SER A 110 -16.65 7.27 9.51
C SER A 110 -17.97 6.60 9.90
N ARG A 111 -18.05 6.05 11.11
CA ARG A 111 -19.23 5.35 11.63
C ARG A 111 -19.38 5.56 13.13
N GLY A 112 -20.55 6.05 13.55
CA GLY A 112 -20.81 6.36 14.96
C GLY A 112 -19.80 7.38 15.48
N ARG A 113 -19.09 7.05 16.56
CA ARG A 113 -18.06 7.91 17.16
C ARG A 113 -16.68 7.81 16.48
N PHE A 114 -16.49 6.85 15.58
CA PHE A 114 -15.22 6.68 14.87
C PHE A 114 -15.20 7.57 13.63
N VAL A 115 -14.24 8.49 13.58
CA VAL A 115 -14.06 9.47 12.50
C VAL A 115 -12.74 9.18 11.78
N VAL A 116 -12.81 9.00 10.47
CA VAL A 116 -11.66 8.61 9.64
C VAL A 116 -10.89 9.83 9.18
N THR A 117 -10.26 10.50 10.15
CA THR A 117 -9.28 11.57 9.90
C THR A 117 -7.95 10.99 9.42
N HIS A 118 -6.99 11.83 9.02
CA HIS A 118 -5.67 11.38 8.61
C HIS A 118 -4.97 10.53 9.67
N LEU A 119 -5.17 10.86 10.96
CA LEU A 119 -4.52 10.17 12.09
C LEU A 119 -5.27 8.90 12.54
N ALA A 120 -6.46 8.61 11.98
CA ALA A 120 -7.26 7.45 12.36
C ALA A 120 -6.52 6.09 12.31
N PRO A 121 -5.57 5.83 11.39
CA PRO A 121 -4.78 4.59 11.39
C PRO A 121 -3.91 4.40 12.64
N LEU A 122 -3.55 5.49 13.32
CA LEU A 122 -2.71 5.48 14.53
C LEU A 122 -3.53 5.24 15.81
N GLU A 123 -4.85 5.32 15.73
CA GLU A 123 -5.72 5.05 16.86
C GLU A 123 -5.73 3.55 17.21
N VAL A 124 -5.86 3.26 18.51
CA VAL A 124 -5.92 1.90 19.04
C VAL A 124 -7.34 1.45 19.41
N SER A 125 -8.35 2.26 19.07
CA SER A 125 -9.75 1.95 19.32
C SER A 125 -10.19 0.68 18.56
N PRO A 126 -11.19 -0.08 19.04
CA PRO A 126 -11.68 -1.24 18.31
C PRO A 126 -12.18 -0.91 16.89
N ALA A 127 -12.71 0.29 16.67
CA ALA A 127 -13.16 0.73 15.35
C ALA A 127 -11.99 0.98 14.39
N ALA A 128 -10.93 1.65 14.86
CA ALA A 128 -9.70 1.85 14.09
C ALA A 128 -9.01 0.52 13.76
N LYS A 129 -8.90 -0.39 14.75
CA LYS A 129 -8.37 -1.75 14.54
C LYS A 129 -9.12 -2.50 13.44
N ARG A 130 -10.46 -2.52 13.51
CA ARG A 130 -11.29 -3.14 12.46
C ARG A 130 -11.13 -2.48 11.08
N ALA A 131 -10.97 -1.17 11.05
CA ALA A 131 -10.85 -0.41 9.79
C ALA A 131 -9.52 -0.67 9.08
N PHE A 132 -8.42 -0.75 9.83
CA PHE A 132 -7.06 -0.77 9.27
C PHE A 132 -6.30 -2.07 9.56
N TRP A 133 -6.23 -2.48 10.82
CA TRP A 133 -5.41 -3.61 11.28
C TRP A 133 -5.97 -4.96 10.82
N ASP A 134 -7.27 -5.21 11.02
CA ASP A 134 -7.92 -6.43 10.49
C ASP A 134 -7.81 -6.52 8.95
N ARG A 135 -7.66 -5.37 8.27
CA ARG A 135 -7.46 -5.33 6.82
C ARG A 135 -6.03 -5.69 6.45
N ALA A 136 -5.03 -5.19 7.18
CA ALA A 136 -3.64 -5.60 7.06
C ALA A 136 -3.47 -7.09 7.32
N ASP A 137 -4.08 -7.62 8.39
CA ASP A 137 -4.03 -9.04 8.74
C ASP A 137 -4.59 -9.92 7.61
N ARG A 138 -5.76 -9.56 7.06
CA ARG A 138 -6.33 -10.27 5.90
C ARG A 138 -5.44 -10.23 4.67
N ILE A 139 -4.69 -9.16 4.46
CA ILE A 139 -3.73 -9.06 3.36
C ILE A 139 -2.56 -10.02 3.58
N VAL A 140 -2.02 -10.08 4.80
CA VAL A 140 -0.96 -11.02 5.18
C VAL A 140 -1.42 -12.47 5.01
N GLU A 141 -2.62 -12.81 5.48
CA GLU A 141 -3.15 -14.17 5.36
C GLU A 141 -3.41 -14.59 3.91
N ARG A 142 -3.93 -13.69 3.05
CA ARG A 142 -4.03 -13.96 1.61
C ARG A 142 -2.68 -14.19 0.95
N ALA A 143 -1.67 -13.43 1.36
CA ALA A 143 -0.33 -13.58 0.79
C ALA A 143 0.26 -14.95 1.11
N ARG A 144 0.02 -15.45 2.33
CA ARG A 144 0.40 -16.80 2.80
C ARG A 144 -0.37 -17.91 2.09
N ALA A 145 -1.70 -17.78 1.95
CA ALA A 145 -2.57 -18.85 1.48
C ALA A 145 -2.43 -19.19 0.00
N GLY A 146 -1.97 -18.26 -0.85
CA GLY A 146 -1.79 -18.56 -2.26
C GLY A 146 -0.37 -19.01 -2.65
N GLY A 147 0.46 -19.37 -1.67
CA GLY A 147 1.80 -19.93 -1.89
C GLY A 147 1.75 -21.30 -2.54
#